data_AF-A0A8D0L3V6-F1
#
_entry.id   AF-A0A8D0L3V6-F1
#
_cell.length_a   1.000
_cell.length_b   1.000
_cell.length_c   1.000
_cell.angle_alpha   90.00
_cell.angle_beta   90.00
_cell.angle_gamma   90.00
#
_symmetry.space_group_name_H-M   'P 1'
#
loop_
_entity.id
_entity.type
_entity.pdbx_description
1 polymer ?
#
loop_
_entity_poly.entity_id
_entity_poly.type
_entity_poly.pdbx_seq_one_letter_code
_entity_poly.pdbx_strand_id
1 'polypeptide(L)'
;LRRGGIVLAAESVACLNLALGRLRDIWEEIGIPEEQRLQRTEVVKKHIKGLLDMMIAEEESLKERLLKSIAVCRKEQETLCRELQLTPFEEEESTILQLEKDLRTWVEVMLKQKRERKQELKALQERDQDLCDLLCAARYGIDSEAVPSLEELDRFRHHLAALATEKERRRAEFAVTKRQIILRMEELDQVPDTSFERDVVCEDEEAFCLSTENIAALKDLLQQLEARRAQNEALCAELRSRIQELWDRLQVPAEERDAFADRAPGGAEVAEHKERD
;
A
#
# COMPACT_ATOMS: atom_id res chain seq x y z
N LEU A 1 -39.61 -11.90 29.20
CA LEU A 1 -39.84 -10.46 28.91
C LEU A 1 -41.31 -10.11 28.69
N ARG A 2 -42.09 -10.79 27.83
CA ARG A 2 -43.51 -10.42 27.54
C ARG A 2 -44.49 -10.44 28.74
N ARG A 3 -44.30 -11.31 29.74
CA ARG A 3 -45.25 -11.41 30.87
C ARG A 3 -45.21 -10.22 31.84
N GLY A 4 -44.04 -9.58 32.04
CA GLY A 4 -43.90 -8.47 32.99
C GLY A 4 -44.64 -7.20 32.55
N GLY A 5 -44.53 -6.84 31.27
CA GLY A 5 -45.25 -5.68 30.71
C GLY A 5 -46.77 -5.85 30.72
N ILE A 6 -47.27 -7.08 30.53
CA ILE A 6 -48.70 -7.38 30.59
C ILE A 6 -49.23 -7.22 32.03
N VAL A 7 -48.47 -7.66 33.03
CA VAL A 7 -48.83 -7.50 34.46
C VAL A 7 -48.85 -6.02 34.86
N LEU A 8 -47.81 -5.25 34.49
CA LEU A 8 -47.73 -3.81 34.76
C LEU A 8 -48.85 -3.00 34.08
N ALA A 9 -49.23 -3.36 32.86
CA ALA A 9 -50.37 -2.72 32.19
C ALA A 9 -51.67 -2.98 32.94
N ALA A 10 -51.90 -4.21 33.40
CA ALA A 10 -53.08 -4.56 34.19
C ALA A 10 -53.12 -3.82 35.54
N GLU A 11 -51.99 -3.73 36.24
CA GLU A 11 -51.85 -2.97 37.49
C GLU A 11 -52.14 -1.47 37.29
N SER A 12 -51.67 -0.90 36.18
CA SER A 12 -51.90 0.51 35.84
C SER A 12 -53.38 0.81 35.62
N VAL A 13 -54.10 -0.07 34.92
CA VAL A 13 -55.56 0.04 34.73
C VAL A 13 -56.31 -0.12 36.05
N ALA A 14 -55.90 -1.06 36.90
CA ALA A 14 -56.50 -1.24 38.23
C ALA A 14 -56.33 0.00 39.13
N CYS A 15 -55.13 0.59 39.13
CA CYS A 15 -54.83 1.82 39.86
C CYS A 15 -55.70 3.00 39.37
N LEU A 16 -55.84 3.17 38.05
CA LEU A 16 -56.71 4.19 37.47
C LEU A 16 -58.17 4.00 37.89
N ASN A 17 -58.69 2.76 37.82
CA ASN A 17 -60.06 2.46 38.22
C ASN A 17 -60.30 2.73 39.71
N LEU A 18 -59.34 2.39 40.57
CA LEU A 18 -59.42 2.68 42.01
C LEU A 18 -59.43 4.19 42.27
N ALA A 19 -58.56 4.96 41.60
CA ALA A 19 -58.49 6.40 41.73
C ALA A 19 -59.79 7.10 41.25
N LEU A 20 -60.34 6.67 40.11
CA LEU A 20 -61.62 7.17 39.61
C LEU A 20 -62.78 6.79 40.53
N GLY A 21 -62.77 5.59 41.11
CA GLY A 21 -63.73 5.16 42.12
C GLY A 21 -63.72 6.08 43.34
N ARG A 22 -62.52 6.36 43.88
CA ARG A 22 -62.37 7.27 45.03
C ARG A 22 -62.79 8.70 44.72
N LEU A 23 -62.53 9.21 43.51
CA LEU A 23 -63.02 10.54 43.10
C LEU A 23 -64.54 10.61 43.08
N ARG A 24 -65.21 9.56 42.59
CA ARG A 24 -66.67 9.46 42.59
C ARG A 24 -67.21 9.47 44.02
N ASP A 25 -66.64 8.66 44.92
CA ASP A 25 -67.09 8.58 46.32
C ASP A 25 -66.96 9.97 47.01
N ILE A 26 -65.85 10.69 46.80
CA ILE A 26 -65.66 12.07 47.31
C ILE A 26 -66.70 13.04 46.72
N TRP A 27 -67.00 12.96 45.42
CA TRP A 27 -67.99 13.84 44.79
C TRP A 27 -69.42 13.56 45.27
N GLU A 28 -69.71 12.32 45.67
CA GLU A 28 -70.96 11.91 46.32
C GLU A 28 -71.06 12.50 47.72
N GLU A 29 -70.01 12.38 48.53
CA GLU A 29 -69.96 12.97 49.87
C GLU A 29 -70.13 14.50 49.87
N ILE A 30 -69.55 15.19 48.89
CA ILE A 30 -69.66 16.66 48.75
C ILE A 30 -71.03 17.09 48.16
N GLY A 31 -71.72 16.20 47.43
CA GLY A 31 -72.98 16.51 46.74
C GLY A 31 -72.81 17.26 45.41
N ILE A 32 -71.72 17.01 44.67
CA ILE A 32 -71.47 17.66 43.37
C ILE A 32 -72.47 17.15 42.31
N PRO A 33 -73.14 18.02 41.53
CA PRO A 33 -74.06 17.59 40.47
C PRO A 33 -73.38 16.75 39.38
N GLU A 34 -74.13 15.82 38.80
CA GLU A 34 -73.63 14.85 37.80
C GLU A 34 -72.99 15.53 36.58
N GLU A 35 -73.55 16.64 36.11
CA GLU A 35 -72.99 17.40 34.98
C GLU A 35 -71.56 17.88 35.24
N GLN A 36 -71.26 18.35 36.47
CA GLN A 36 -69.91 18.78 36.84
C GLN A 36 -68.95 17.59 37.01
N ARG A 37 -69.44 16.44 37.50
CA ARG A 37 -68.65 15.20 37.59
C ARG A 37 -68.26 14.70 36.20
N LEU A 38 -69.19 14.76 35.25
CA LEU A 38 -68.95 14.42 33.84
C LEU A 38 -67.88 15.33 33.23
N GLN A 39 -68.00 16.66 33.41
CA GLN A 39 -67.00 17.62 32.93
C GLN A 39 -65.60 17.32 33.49
N ARG A 40 -65.48 17.05 34.80
CA ARG A 40 -64.20 16.72 35.44
C ARG A 40 -63.62 15.39 34.94
N THR A 41 -64.47 14.39 34.73
CA THR A 41 -64.05 13.08 34.22
C THR A 41 -63.63 13.16 32.75
N GLU A 42 -64.29 14.00 31.94
CA GLU A 42 -63.90 14.23 30.55
C GLU A 42 -62.53 14.90 30.45
N VAL A 43 -62.20 15.81 31.38
CA VAL A 43 -60.84 16.40 31.46
C VAL A 43 -59.79 15.31 31.75
N VAL A 44 -60.05 14.42 32.71
CA VAL A 44 -59.15 13.28 33.04
C VAL A 44 -58.97 12.37 31.82
N LYS A 45 -60.06 11.97 31.17
CA LYS A 45 -60.05 11.15 29.94
C LYS A 45 -59.25 11.83 28.83
N LYS A 46 -59.41 13.13 28.63
CA LYS A 46 -58.65 13.91 27.63
C LYS A 46 -57.15 13.86 27.92
N HIS A 47 -56.73 14.01 29.17
CA HIS A 47 -55.32 13.94 29.54
C HIS A 47 -54.73 12.53 29.34
N ILE A 48 -55.45 11.49 29.76
CA ILE A 48 -55.01 10.10 29.57
C ILE A 48 -54.90 9.77 28.08
N LYS A 49 -55.92 10.12 27.30
CA LYS A 49 -55.91 9.92 25.85
C LYS A 49 -54.74 10.66 25.19
N GLY A 50 -54.54 11.94 25.53
CA GLY A 50 -53.44 12.73 24.97
C GLY A 50 -52.06 12.14 25.26
N LEU A 51 -51.85 11.60 26.46
CA LEU A 51 -50.58 10.92 26.81
C LEU A 51 -50.41 9.62 26.02
N LEU A 52 -51.43 8.77 25.94
CA LEU A 52 -51.36 7.51 25.19
C LEU A 52 -51.15 7.75 23.69
N ASP A 53 -51.88 8.71 23.10
CA ASP A 53 -51.72 9.08 21.69
C ASP A 53 -50.28 9.56 21.40
N MET A 54 -49.67 10.33 22.32
CA MET A 54 -48.28 10.76 22.23
C MET A 54 -47.30 9.58 22.27
N MET A 55 -47.44 8.68 23.25
CA MET A 55 -46.57 7.50 23.37
C MET A 55 -46.68 6.58 22.15
N ILE A 56 -47.90 6.36 21.64
CA ILE A 56 -48.13 5.55 20.44
C ILE A 56 -47.45 6.20 19.23
N ALA A 57 -47.64 7.52 19.03
CA ALA A 57 -47.02 8.24 17.92
C ALA A 57 -45.48 8.20 17.97
N GLU A 58 -44.89 8.28 19.17
CA GLU A 58 -43.43 8.16 19.35
C GLU A 58 -42.91 6.77 18.95
N GLU A 59 -43.58 5.70 19.37
CA GLU A 59 -43.20 4.33 19.02
C GLU A 59 -43.45 4.00 17.54
N GLU A 60 -44.54 4.50 16.95
CA GLU A 60 -44.79 4.39 15.51
C GLU A 60 -43.70 5.12 14.70
N SER A 61 -43.35 6.34 15.11
CA SER A 61 -42.26 7.12 14.52
C SER A 61 -40.89 6.41 14.65
N LEU A 62 -40.60 5.80 15.81
CA LEU A 62 -39.40 4.99 16.00
C LEU A 62 -39.37 3.80 15.03
N LYS A 63 -40.48 3.05 14.93
CA LYS A 63 -40.60 1.91 14.01
C LYS A 63 -40.39 2.34 12.56
N GLU A 64 -41.00 3.45 12.12
CA GLU A 64 -40.80 3.97 10.77
C GLU A 64 -39.35 4.35 10.49
N ARG A 65 -38.68 5.01 11.45
CA ARG A 65 -37.26 5.37 11.32
C ARG A 65 -36.38 4.14 11.18
N LEU A 66 -36.62 3.09 11.97
CA LEU A 66 -35.87 1.83 11.87
C LEU A 66 -36.08 1.16 10.50
N LEU A 67 -37.31 1.11 10.00
CA LEU A 67 -37.61 0.53 8.68
C LEU A 67 -36.94 1.33 7.54
N LYS A 68 -36.92 2.67 7.64
CA LYS A 68 -36.20 3.53 6.70
C LYS A 68 -34.68 3.29 6.76
N SER A 69 -34.12 3.17 7.96
CA SER A 69 -32.69 2.83 8.17
C SER A 69 -32.34 1.51 7.49
N ILE A 70 -33.11 0.45 7.76
CA ILE A 70 -32.94 -0.87 7.14
C ILE A 70 -32.97 -0.78 5.62
N ALA A 71 -33.92 -0.04 5.04
CA ALA A 71 -34.03 0.10 3.59
C ALA A 71 -32.80 0.79 2.97
N VAL A 72 -32.25 1.80 3.64
CA VAL A 72 -31.00 2.47 3.23
C VAL A 72 -29.81 1.51 3.35
N CYS A 73 -29.65 0.85 4.51
CA CYS A 73 -28.56 -0.09 4.73
C CYS A 73 -28.56 -1.24 3.72
N ARG A 74 -29.74 -1.79 3.35
CA ARG A 74 -29.84 -2.83 2.31
C ARG A 74 -29.37 -2.35 0.94
N LYS A 75 -29.68 -1.11 0.56
CA LYS A 75 -29.21 -0.50 -0.70
C LYS A 75 -27.70 -0.29 -0.70
N GLU A 76 -27.17 0.21 0.40
CA GLU A 76 -25.73 0.37 0.58
C GLU A 76 -25.01 -0.97 0.56
N GLN A 77 -25.59 -1.98 1.22
CA GLN A 77 -25.09 -3.35 1.22
C GLN A 77 -25.00 -3.92 -0.20
N GLU A 78 -26.06 -3.82 -1.00
CA GLU A 78 -26.05 -4.31 -2.39
C GLU A 78 -24.98 -3.61 -3.24
N THR A 79 -24.75 -2.33 -3.00
CA THR A 79 -23.72 -1.54 -3.69
C THR A 79 -22.33 -2.03 -3.26
N LEU A 80 -22.09 -2.15 -1.96
CA LEU A 80 -20.80 -2.59 -1.41
C LEU A 80 -20.47 -4.04 -1.76
N CYS A 81 -21.45 -4.95 -1.78
CA CYS A 81 -21.26 -6.33 -2.24
C CYS A 81 -20.76 -6.39 -3.68
N ARG A 82 -21.34 -5.56 -4.57
CA ARG A 82 -20.92 -5.49 -5.99
C ARG A 82 -19.51 -4.92 -6.12
N GLU A 83 -19.22 -3.83 -5.41
CA GLU A 83 -17.89 -3.19 -5.46
C GLU A 83 -16.78 -4.06 -4.85
N LEU A 84 -17.04 -4.73 -3.73
CA LEU A 84 -16.06 -5.56 -3.03
C LEU A 84 -16.01 -7.00 -3.54
N GLN A 85 -16.94 -7.38 -4.43
CA GLN A 85 -17.15 -8.73 -4.96
C GLN A 85 -17.41 -9.75 -3.83
N LEU A 86 -18.24 -9.37 -2.86
CA LEU A 86 -18.59 -10.18 -1.69
C LEU A 86 -20.02 -10.70 -1.79
N THR A 87 -20.27 -11.86 -1.17
CA THR A 87 -21.62 -12.41 -1.05
C THR A 87 -22.49 -11.52 -0.16
N PRO A 88 -23.77 -11.31 -0.52
CA PRO A 88 -24.72 -10.61 0.34
C PRO A 88 -24.82 -11.25 1.72
N PHE A 89 -25.02 -10.42 2.75
CA PHE A 89 -25.42 -10.86 4.08
C PHE A 89 -26.75 -11.62 4.00
N GLU A 90 -26.81 -12.79 4.63
CA GLU A 90 -28.03 -13.58 4.76
C GLU A 90 -28.84 -13.07 5.96
N GLU A 91 -30.08 -12.67 5.70
CA GLU A 91 -30.96 -12.18 6.75
C GLU A 91 -31.57 -13.35 7.52
N GLU A 92 -31.15 -13.55 8.77
CA GLU A 92 -31.81 -14.45 9.70
C GLU A 92 -33.10 -13.82 10.27
N GLU A 93 -34.08 -14.66 10.63
CA GLU A 93 -35.30 -14.22 11.31
C GLU A 93 -34.96 -13.49 12.62
N SER A 94 -35.10 -12.17 12.61
CA SER A 94 -34.69 -11.29 13.70
C SER A 94 -35.68 -10.16 13.93
N THR A 95 -35.62 -9.53 15.10
CA THR A 95 -36.45 -8.36 15.41
C THR A 95 -36.00 -7.14 14.59
N ILE A 96 -36.91 -6.22 14.27
CA ILE A 96 -36.59 -5.00 13.48
C ILE A 96 -35.37 -4.25 14.05
N LEU A 97 -35.30 -4.08 15.37
CA LEU A 97 -34.18 -3.38 16.01
C LEU A 97 -32.86 -4.13 15.87
N GLN A 98 -32.89 -5.47 15.97
CA GLN A 98 -31.69 -6.29 15.81
C GLN A 98 -31.21 -6.31 14.36
N LEU A 99 -32.14 -6.48 13.40
CA LEU A 99 -31.84 -6.44 11.98
C LEU A 99 -31.21 -5.10 11.56
N GLU A 100 -31.75 -3.97 12.03
CA GLU A 100 -31.17 -2.65 11.77
C GLU A 100 -29.72 -2.55 12.27
N LYS A 101 -29.49 -2.99 13.51
CA LYS A 101 -28.17 -2.95 14.13
C LYS A 101 -27.16 -3.81 13.37
N ASP A 102 -27.56 -5.02 12.97
CA ASP A 102 -26.67 -5.97 12.29
C ASP A 102 -26.33 -5.48 10.88
N LEU A 103 -27.34 -5.02 10.11
CA LEU A 103 -27.11 -4.43 8.79
C LEU A 103 -26.20 -3.21 8.85
N ARG A 104 -26.44 -2.30 9.81
CA ARG A 104 -25.60 -1.11 9.97
C ARG A 104 -24.16 -1.46 10.33
N THR A 105 -23.97 -2.40 11.26
CA THR A 105 -22.64 -2.87 11.66
C THR A 105 -21.93 -3.52 10.47
N TRP A 106 -22.64 -4.32 9.68
CA TRP A 106 -22.10 -4.96 8.49
C TRP A 106 -21.66 -3.91 7.45
N VAL A 107 -22.49 -2.90 7.18
CA VAL A 107 -22.17 -1.80 6.25
C VAL A 107 -20.94 -1.02 6.73
N GLU A 108 -20.85 -0.72 8.02
CA GLU A 108 -19.68 -0.04 8.62
C GLU A 108 -18.38 -0.84 8.39
N VAL A 109 -18.42 -2.17 8.56
CA VAL A 109 -17.28 -3.05 8.30
C VAL A 109 -16.90 -3.04 6.82
N MET A 110 -17.85 -3.12 5.91
CA MET A 110 -17.57 -3.13 4.46
C MET A 110 -17.04 -1.79 3.96
N LEU A 111 -17.56 -0.67 4.47
CA LEU A 111 -17.00 0.66 4.20
C LEU A 111 -15.56 0.79 4.71
N LYS A 112 -15.24 0.17 5.85
CA LYS A 112 -13.86 0.09 6.34
C LYS A 112 -12.98 -0.70 5.37
N GLN A 113 -13.40 -1.90 4.96
CA GLN A 113 -12.64 -2.71 3.99
C GLN A 113 -12.44 -2.00 2.65
N LYS A 114 -13.48 -1.33 2.11
CA LYS A 114 -13.37 -0.52 0.89
C LYS A 114 -12.31 0.58 1.03
N ARG A 115 -12.32 1.29 2.16
CA ARG A 115 -11.32 2.34 2.44
C ARG A 115 -9.92 1.76 2.53
N GLU A 116 -9.74 0.66 3.24
CA GLU A 116 -8.44 -0.01 3.40
C GLU A 116 -7.88 -0.47 2.04
N ARG A 117 -8.68 -1.14 1.20
CA ARG A 117 -8.25 -1.57 -0.14
C ARG A 117 -7.86 -0.40 -1.05
N LYS A 118 -8.62 0.71 -1.01
CA LYS A 118 -8.28 1.91 -1.79
C LYS A 118 -7.03 2.62 -1.28
N GLN A 119 -6.85 2.70 0.05
CA GLN A 119 -5.65 3.27 0.65
C GLN A 119 -4.41 2.43 0.31
N GLU A 120 -4.54 1.11 0.36
CA GLU A 120 -3.47 0.21 -0.04
C GLU A 120 -3.13 0.37 -1.53
N LEU A 121 -4.13 0.39 -2.42
CA LEU A 121 -3.92 0.61 -3.85
C LEU A 121 -3.09 1.87 -4.10
N LYS A 122 -3.46 2.98 -3.45
CA LYS A 122 -2.73 4.24 -3.56
C LYS A 122 -1.27 4.10 -3.12
N ALA A 123 -1.02 3.45 -1.98
CA ALA A 123 0.33 3.21 -1.50
C ALA A 123 1.15 2.28 -2.42
N LEU A 124 0.52 1.30 -3.06
CA LEU A 124 1.17 0.45 -4.06
C LEU A 124 1.48 1.23 -5.33
N GLN A 125 0.58 2.11 -5.79
CA GLN A 125 0.81 2.98 -6.95
C GLN A 125 1.93 3.99 -6.72
N GLU A 126 2.02 4.57 -5.52
CA GLU A 126 3.13 5.45 -5.14
C GLU A 126 4.48 4.71 -5.19
N ARG A 127 4.54 3.47 -4.71
CA ARG A 127 5.76 2.64 -4.80
C ARG A 127 6.09 2.20 -6.22
N ASP A 128 5.07 1.84 -7.00
CA ASP A 128 5.22 1.49 -8.42
C ASP A 128 5.83 2.66 -9.18
N GLN A 129 5.33 3.87 -8.93
CA GLN A 129 5.84 5.10 -9.51
C GLN A 129 7.34 5.26 -9.28
N ASP A 130 7.76 5.19 -8.01
CA ASP A 130 9.17 5.38 -7.64
C ASP A 130 10.09 4.33 -8.27
N LEU A 131 9.64 3.06 -8.29
CA LEU A 131 10.42 1.96 -8.88
C LEU A 131 10.48 2.06 -10.40
N CYS A 132 9.37 2.37 -11.06
CA CYS A 132 9.29 2.51 -12.51
C CYS A 132 10.10 3.71 -13.01
N ASP A 133 10.10 4.83 -12.30
CA ASP A 133 10.92 6.00 -12.65
C ASP A 133 12.42 5.65 -12.58
N LEU A 134 12.85 4.95 -11.52
CA LEU A 134 14.24 4.54 -11.35
C LEU A 134 14.70 3.47 -12.37
N LEU A 135 13.84 2.49 -12.67
CA LEU A 135 14.13 1.38 -13.59
C LEU A 135 13.82 1.71 -15.06
N CYS A 136 13.22 2.87 -15.31
CA CYS A 136 12.62 3.27 -16.59
C CYS A 136 11.67 2.20 -17.16
N ALA A 137 10.83 1.64 -16.28
CA ALA A 137 9.85 0.61 -16.63
C ALA A 137 8.44 1.21 -16.81
N ALA A 138 7.57 0.50 -17.52
CA ALA A 138 6.16 0.88 -17.62
C ALA A 138 5.44 0.61 -16.29
N ARG A 139 4.55 1.54 -15.89
CA ARG A 139 3.72 1.41 -14.69
C ARG A 139 2.72 0.27 -14.80
N TYR A 140 2.34 -0.29 -13.65
CA TYR A 140 1.32 -1.33 -13.59
C TYR A 140 -0.08 -0.80 -13.93
N GLY A 141 -0.76 -1.44 -14.87
CA GLY A 141 -2.09 -1.03 -15.34
C GLY A 141 -3.22 -1.51 -14.42
N ILE A 142 -3.61 -0.68 -13.46
CA ILE A 142 -4.77 -0.90 -12.60
C ILE A 142 -5.65 0.35 -12.52
N ASP A 143 -6.98 0.17 -12.55
CA ASP A 143 -7.93 1.29 -12.45
C ASP A 143 -7.86 1.93 -11.06
N SER A 144 -7.50 3.22 -11.00
CA SER A 144 -7.39 3.98 -9.75
C SER A 144 -8.74 4.31 -9.11
N GLU A 145 -9.81 4.36 -9.91
CA GLU A 145 -11.13 4.77 -9.43
C GLU A 145 -11.94 3.59 -8.89
N ALA A 146 -11.71 2.39 -9.43
CA ALA A 146 -12.34 1.16 -8.96
C ALA A 146 -11.86 0.73 -7.57
N VAL A 147 -12.65 -0.12 -6.91
CA VAL A 147 -12.21 -0.82 -5.70
C VAL A 147 -11.51 -2.10 -6.16
N PRO A 148 -10.23 -2.31 -5.84
CA PRO A 148 -9.53 -3.50 -6.29
C PRO A 148 -10.02 -4.73 -5.50
N SER A 149 -10.05 -5.87 -6.18
CA SER A 149 -10.17 -7.17 -5.55
C SER A 149 -8.90 -7.53 -4.77
N LEU A 150 -9.01 -8.49 -3.87
CA LEU A 150 -7.84 -8.98 -3.12
C LEU A 150 -6.82 -9.63 -4.06
N GLU A 151 -7.28 -10.34 -5.09
CA GLU A 151 -6.39 -10.95 -6.09
C GLU A 151 -5.62 -9.90 -6.91
N GLU A 152 -6.26 -8.81 -7.30
CA GLU A 152 -5.59 -7.72 -8.01
C GLU A 152 -4.53 -7.05 -7.13
N LEU A 153 -4.84 -6.79 -5.86
CA LEU A 153 -3.86 -6.29 -4.89
C LEU A 153 -2.70 -7.27 -4.72
N ASP A 154 -2.96 -8.57 -4.62
CA ASP A 154 -1.91 -9.59 -4.51
C ASP A 154 -1.03 -9.63 -5.76
N ARG A 155 -1.61 -9.62 -6.96
CA ARG A 155 -0.84 -9.56 -8.22
C ARG A 155 0.04 -8.31 -8.26
N PHE A 156 -0.48 -7.16 -7.81
CA PHE A 156 0.28 -5.92 -7.75
C PHE A 156 1.44 -6.01 -6.72
N ARG A 157 1.20 -6.57 -5.53
CA ARG A 157 2.26 -6.83 -4.54
C ARG A 157 3.37 -7.71 -5.11
N HIS A 158 3.03 -8.78 -5.84
CA HIS A 158 4.01 -9.66 -6.49
C HIS A 158 4.80 -8.92 -7.58
N HIS A 159 4.13 -8.07 -8.37
CA HIS A 159 4.80 -7.24 -9.37
C HIS A 159 5.84 -6.30 -8.72
N LEU A 160 5.46 -5.58 -7.66
CA LEU A 160 6.37 -4.72 -6.92
C LEU A 160 7.54 -5.48 -6.30
N ALA A 161 7.29 -6.69 -5.76
CA ALA A 161 8.36 -7.54 -5.23
C ALA A 161 9.36 -7.96 -6.32
N ALA A 162 8.87 -8.25 -7.54
CA ALA A 162 9.72 -8.53 -8.69
C ALA A 162 10.54 -7.30 -9.11
N LEU A 163 9.92 -6.12 -9.19
CA LEU A 163 10.62 -4.87 -9.49
C LEU A 163 11.68 -4.51 -8.44
N ALA A 164 11.36 -4.68 -7.15
CA ALA A 164 12.32 -4.46 -6.07
C ALA A 164 13.52 -5.42 -6.18
N THR A 165 13.27 -6.69 -6.49
CA THR A 165 14.34 -7.67 -6.71
C THR A 165 15.20 -7.30 -7.91
N GLU A 166 14.59 -6.85 -9.01
CA GLU A 166 15.31 -6.40 -10.20
C GLU A 166 16.13 -5.13 -9.94
N LYS A 167 15.61 -4.19 -9.14
CA LYS A 167 16.35 -3.01 -8.65
C LYS A 167 17.61 -3.43 -7.91
N GLU A 168 17.49 -4.30 -6.92
CA GLU A 168 18.66 -4.78 -6.15
C GLU A 168 19.67 -5.50 -7.06
N ARG A 169 19.20 -6.31 -8.01
CA ARG A 169 20.04 -6.97 -9.00
C ARG A 169 20.83 -5.95 -9.85
N ARG A 170 20.16 -4.94 -10.42
CA ARG A 170 20.80 -3.90 -11.25
C ARG A 170 21.74 -3.01 -10.44
N ARG A 171 21.41 -2.70 -9.18
CA ARG A 171 22.30 -1.97 -8.28
C ARG A 171 23.58 -2.72 -7.99
N ALA A 172 23.48 -4.01 -7.67
CA ALA A 172 24.65 -4.84 -7.43
C ALA A 172 25.53 -4.95 -8.69
N GLU A 173 24.91 -5.12 -9.86
CA GLU A 173 25.58 -5.13 -11.15
C GLU A 173 26.30 -3.80 -11.43
N PHE A 174 25.60 -2.67 -11.27
CA PHE A 174 26.17 -1.33 -11.41
C PHE A 174 27.36 -1.11 -10.48
N ALA A 175 27.23 -1.43 -9.19
CA ALA A 175 28.29 -1.20 -8.21
C ALA A 175 29.56 -2.04 -8.50
N VAL A 176 29.40 -3.29 -8.98
CA VAL A 176 30.54 -4.12 -9.39
C VAL A 176 31.20 -3.55 -10.64
N THR A 177 30.41 -3.24 -11.67
CA THR A 177 30.94 -2.72 -12.94
C THR A 177 31.57 -1.33 -12.79
N LYS A 178 30.99 -0.44 -11.97
CA LYS A 178 31.56 0.88 -11.64
C LYS A 178 32.95 0.75 -11.05
N ARG A 179 33.15 -0.15 -10.07
CA ARG A 179 34.48 -0.41 -9.49
C ARG A 179 35.48 -0.90 -10.53
N GLN A 180 35.06 -1.79 -11.43
CA GLN A 180 35.92 -2.28 -12.51
C GLN A 180 36.29 -1.17 -13.50
N ILE A 181 35.33 -0.31 -13.87
CA ILE A 181 35.56 0.83 -14.74
C ILE A 181 36.59 1.78 -14.12
N ILE A 182 36.43 2.14 -12.84
CA ILE A 182 37.36 3.03 -12.14
C ILE A 182 38.78 2.46 -12.17
N LEU A 183 38.95 1.19 -11.81
CA LEU A 183 40.27 0.53 -11.84
C LEU A 183 40.88 0.52 -13.25
N ARG A 184 40.08 0.22 -14.29
CA ARG A 184 40.57 0.21 -15.68
C ARG A 184 40.91 1.61 -16.18
N MET A 185 40.18 2.63 -15.76
CA MET A 185 40.48 4.02 -16.08
C MET A 185 41.77 4.50 -15.40
N GLU A 186 41.98 4.11 -14.13
CA GLU A 186 43.23 4.36 -13.40
C GLU A 186 44.43 3.68 -14.06
N GLU A 187 44.32 2.40 -14.44
CA GLU A 187 45.37 1.66 -15.16
C GLU A 187 45.72 2.27 -16.53
N LEU A 188 44.77 2.93 -17.18
CA LEU A 188 44.94 3.59 -18.47
C LEU A 188 45.32 5.07 -18.36
N ASP A 189 45.48 5.60 -17.14
CA ASP A 189 45.62 7.03 -16.85
C ASP A 189 44.54 7.89 -17.57
N GLN A 190 43.33 7.35 -17.72
CA GLN A 190 42.20 7.99 -18.41
C GLN A 190 41.29 8.69 -17.40
N VAL A 191 40.98 9.96 -17.66
CA VAL A 191 39.95 10.72 -16.92
C VAL A 191 38.60 10.64 -17.66
N PRO A 192 37.46 10.72 -16.94
CA PRO A 192 36.14 10.65 -17.56
C PRO A 192 35.89 11.86 -18.48
N ASP A 193 35.64 11.61 -19.76
CA ASP A 193 35.50 12.66 -20.79
C ASP A 193 34.05 12.86 -21.22
N THR A 194 33.28 11.78 -21.32
CA THR A 194 31.86 11.85 -21.66
C THR A 194 30.99 12.21 -20.45
N SER A 195 29.79 12.76 -20.70
CA SER A 195 28.82 12.99 -19.61
C SER A 195 28.47 11.69 -18.90
N PHE A 196 28.29 10.60 -19.66
CA PHE A 196 27.98 9.29 -19.10
C PHE A 196 29.11 8.76 -18.20
N GLU A 197 30.38 8.87 -18.61
CA GLU A 197 31.51 8.48 -17.77
C GLU A 197 31.56 9.30 -16.47
N ARG A 198 31.27 10.61 -16.54
CA ARG A 198 31.19 11.46 -15.34
C ARG A 198 30.05 11.01 -14.41
N ASP A 199 28.87 10.73 -14.94
CA ASP A 199 27.74 10.22 -14.15
C ASP A 199 28.09 8.89 -13.47
N VAL A 200 28.76 7.97 -14.18
CA VAL A 200 29.16 6.67 -13.64
C VAL A 200 30.23 6.80 -12.56
N VAL A 201 31.30 7.57 -12.81
CA VAL A 201 32.50 7.60 -11.96
C VAL A 201 32.38 8.61 -10.83
N CYS A 202 31.84 9.80 -11.10
CA CYS A 202 31.88 10.94 -10.19
C CYS A 202 30.60 11.13 -9.36
N GLU A 203 29.45 10.65 -9.82
CA GLU A 203 28.19 10.83 -9.10
C GLU A 203 27.90 9.69 -8.10
N ASP A 204 26.91 9.95 -7.23
CA ASP A 204 26.42 9.00 -6.22
C ASP A 204 25.78 7.77 -6.90
N GLU A 205 26.05 6.58 -6.37
CA GLU A 205 25.46 5.33 -6.88
C GLU A 205 23.93 5.33 -6.81
N GLU A 206 23.35 6.08 -5.87
CA GLU A 206 21.90 6.19 -5.69
C GLU A 206 21.23 7.10 -6.73
N ALA A 207 21.98 8.02 -7.36
CA ALA A 207 21.45 8.96 -8.36
C ALA A 207 21.37 8.36 -9.77
N PHE A 208 22.10 7.27 -10.03
CA PHE A 208 22.18 6.67 -11.36
C PHE A 208 20.87 5.99 -11.77
N CYS A 209 20.34 6.36 -12.95
CA CYS A 209 19.14 5.72 -13.49
C CYS A 209 19.45 4.29 -13.95
N LEU A 210 18.79 3.30 -13.36
CA LEU A 210 19.02 1.87 -13.58
C LEU A 210 18.23 1.33 -14.78
N SER A 211 18.16 2.09 -15.87
CA SER A 211 17.49 1.68 -17.10
C SER A 211 18.24 0.52 -17.77
N THR A 212 17.54 -0.27 -18.59
CA THR A 212 18.18 -1.34 -19.37
C THR A 212 19.25 -0.78 -20.33
N GLU A 213 19.01 0.40 -20.87
CA GLU A 213 19.92 1.10 -21.78
C GLU A 213 21.18 1.57 -21.05
N ASN A 214 21.03 2.15 -19.85
CA ASN A 214 22.17 2.62 -19.05
C ASN A 214 23.04 1.46 -18.54
N ILE A 215 22.42 0.34 -18.12
CA ILE A 215 23.17 -0.86 -17.73
C ILE A 215 23.90 -1.47 -18.92
N ALA A 216 23.32 -1.44 -20.14
CA ALA A 216 24.01 -1.87 -21.35
C ALA A 216 25.19 -0.95 -21.69
N ALA A 217 24.98 0.37 -21.67
CA ALA A 217 26.03 1.36 -21.91
C ALA A 217 27.20 1.25 -20.91
N LEU A 218 26.91 0.91 -19.65
CA LEU A 218 27.92 0.66 -18.62
C LEU A 218 28.82 -0.54 -18.98
N LYS A 219 28.22 -1.64 -19.47
CA LYS A 219 28.98 -2.82 -19.91
C LYS A 219 29.80 -2.53 -21.16
N ASP A 220 29.23 -1.79 -22.10
CA ASP A 220 29.92 -1.38 -23.32
C ASP A 220 31.13 -0.50 -22.99
N LEU A 221 31.01 0.42 -22.01
CA LEU A 221 32.12 1.22 -21.52
C LEU A 221 33.22 0.35 -20.91
N LEU A 222 32.88 -0.60 -20.04
CA LEU A 222 33.87 -1.52 -19.48
C LEU A 222 34.59 -2.32 -20.58
N GLN A 223 33.84 -2.85 -21.55
CA GLN A 223 34.40 -3.60 -22.67
C GLN A 223 35.35 -2.75 -23.51
N GLN A 224 35.03 -1.48 -23.75
CA GLN A 224 35.90 -0.55 -24.47
C GLN A 224 37.21 -0.28 -23.73
N LEU A 225 37.16 -0.11 -22.41
CA LEU A 225 38.36 0.07 -21.57
C LEU A 225 39.23 -1.18 -21.57
N GLU A 226 38.64 -2.37 -21.43
CA GLU A 226 39.37 -3.63 -21.49
C GLU A 226 40.01 -3.88 -22.86
N ALA A 227 39.30 -3.55 -23.96
CA ALA A 227 39.85 -3.64 -25.30
C ALA A 227 41.06 -2.70 -25.49
N ARG A 228 40.98 -1.47 -24.96
CA ARG A 228 42.07 -0.49 -25.01
C ARG A 228 43.28 -0.94 -24.18
N ARG A 229 43.05 -1.52 -23.00
CA ARG A 229 44.10 -2.12 -22.17
C ARG A 229 44.81 -3.25 -22.91
N ALA A 230 44.04 -4.17 -23.52
CA ALA A 230 44.62 -5.27 -24.29
C ALA A 230 45.43 -4.79 -25.51
N GLN A 231 44.99 -3.73 -26.18
CA GLN A 231 45.74 -3.10 -27.28
C GLN A 231 47.06 -2.50 -26.80
N ASN A 232 47.04 -1.77 -25.67
CA ASN A 232 48.25 -1.21 -25.07
C ASN A 232 49.24 -2.32 -24.66
N GLU A 233 48.74 -3.40 -24.06
CA GLU A 233 49.56 -4.53 -23.65
C GLU A 233 50.18 -5.28 -24.83
N ALA A 234 49.42 -5.48 -25.91
CA ALA A 234 49.91 -6.07 -27.15
C ALA A 234 51.00 -5.20 -27.80
N LEU A 235 50.80 -3.89 -27.87
CA LEU A 235 51.81 -2.95 -28.39
C LEU A 235 53.07 -2.95 -27.52
N CYS A 236 52.93 -2.96 -26.20
CA CYS A 236 54.05 -3.07 -25.27
C CYS A 236 54.80 -4.40 -25.45
N ALA A 237 54.09 -5.52 -25.65
CA ALA A 237 54.71 -6.82 -25.92
C ALA A 237 55.48 -6.84 -27.25
N GLU A 238 54.92 -6.25 -28.31
CA GLU A 238 55.59 -6.09 -29.61
C GLU A 238 56.86 -5.26 -29.48
N LEU A 239 56.79 -4.09 -28.82
CA LEU A 239 57.95 -3.22 -28.58
C LEU A 239 59.03 -3.92 -27.74
N ARG A 240 58.63 -4.66 -26.70
CA ARG A 240 59.57 -5.47 -25.88
C ARG A 240 60.25 -6.55 -26.72
N SER A 241 59.51 -7.24 -27.58
CA SER A 241 60.09 -8.23 -28.51
C SER A 241 61.08 -7.57 -29.48
N ARG A 242 60.75 -6.39 -30.01
CA ARG A 242 61.64 -5.65 -30.90
C ARG A 242 62.91 -5.16 -30.21
N ILE A 243 62.82 -4.73 -28.95
CA ILE A 243 63.99 -4.37 -28.13
C ILE A 243 64.89 -5.60 -27.93
N GLN A 244 64.30 -6.76 -27.64
CA GLN A 244 65.02 -8.02 -27.48
C GLN A 244 65.81 -8.39 -28.75
N GLU A 245 65.17 -8.33 -29.92
CA GLU A 245 65.83 -8.55 -31.21
C GLU A 245 67.01 -7.60 -31.44
N LEU A 246 66.86 -6.32 -31.08
CA LEU A 246 67.91 -5.32 -31.21
C LEU A 246 69.08 -5.59 -30.25
N TRP A 247 68.79 -5.96 -29.01
CA TRP A 247 69.83 -6.34 -28.05
C TRP A 247 70.63 -7.56 -28.50
N ASP A 248 69.97 -8.55 -29.09
CA ASP A 248 70.64 -9.75 -29.61
C ASP A 248 71.52 -9.41 -30.81
N ARG A 249 71.09 -8.50 -31.69
CA ARG A 249 71.90 -8.01 -32.82
C ARG A 249 73.09 -7.17 -32.40
N LEU A 250 72.93 -6.36 -31.35
CA LEU A 250 73.98 -5.48 -30.83
C LEU A 250 74.89 -6.16 -29.79
N GLN A 251 74.60 -7.40 -29.40
CA GLN A 251 75.30 -8.14 -28.35
C GLN A 251 75.37 -7.38 -27.02
N VAL A 252 74.27 -6.72 -26.65
CA VAL A 252 74.20 -5.96 -25.39
C VAL A 252 74.36 -6.93 -24.20
N PRO A 253 75.30 -6.67 -23.26
CA PRO A 253 75.53 -7.50 -22.08
C PRO A 253 74.30 -7.66 -21.19
N ALA A 254 74.20 -8.77 -20.48
CA ALA A 254 73.07 -9.05 -19.57
C ALA A 254 72.87 -7.95 -18.52
N GLU A 255 73.98 -7.43 -17.97
CA GLU A 255 73.99 -6.35 -16.97
C GLU A 255 73.24 -5.09 -17.43
N GLU A 256 73.37 -4.73 -18.71
CA GLU A 256 72.67 -3.57 -19.28
C GLU A 256 71.20 -3.86 -19.59
N ARG A 257 70.85 -5.11 -19.93
CA ARG A 257 69.47 -5.55 -20.14
C ARG A 257 68.70 -5.56 -18.82
N ASP A 258 69.31 -6.09 -17.76
CA ASP A 258 68.74 -6.17 -16.43
C ASP A 258 68.53 -4.75 -15.85
N ALA A 259 69.54 -3.87 -16.00
CA ALA A 259 69.41 -2.46 -15.60
C ALA A 259 68.32 -1.69 -16.37
N PHE A 260 67.99 -2.10 -17.60
CA PHE A 260 66.87 -1.55 -18.37
C PHE A 260 65.53 -2.13 -17.92
N ALA A 261 65.46 -3.43 -17.63
CA ALA A 261 64.26 -4.09 -17.11
C ALA A 261 63.82 -3.49 -15.77
N ASP A 262 64.77 -3.17 -14.89
CA ASP A 262 64.53 -2.51 -13.60
C ASP A 262 63.98 -1.07 -13.74
N ARG A 263 64.21 -0.42 -14.89
CA ARG A 263 63.77 0.96 -15.17
C ARG A 263 62.48 1.03 -15.98
N ALA A 264 62.07 -0.05 -16.63
CA ALA A 264 60.87 -0.07 -17.46
C ALA A 264 59.60 -0.22 -16.57
N PRO A 265 58.64 0.73 -16.61
CA PRO A 265 57.37 0.56 -15.90
C PRO A 265 56.64 -0.67 -16.48
N GLY A 266 56.23 -1.59 -15.60
CA GLY A 266 55.60 -2.86 -15.97
C GLY A 266 56.55 -4.07 -16.09
N GLY A 267 57.85 -3.91 -15.84
CA GLY A 267 58.81 -5.02 -15.82
C GLY A 267 58.70 -5.94 -14.58
N ALA A 268 58.19 -5.43 -13.46
CA ALA A 268 58.17 -6.15 -12.18
C ALA A 268 57.11 -7.27 -12.11
N GLU A 269 55.97 -7.16 -12.79
CA GLU A 269 54.93 -8.20 -12.75
C GLU A 269 55.30 -9.49 -13.52
N VAL A 270 56.20 -9.39 -14.51
CA VAL A 270 56.64 -10.58 -15.28
C VAL A 270 57.79 -11.33 -14.58
N ALA A 271 58.54 -10.66 -13.71
CA ALA A 271 59.60 -11.30 -12.93
C ALA A 271 59.02 -12.27 -11.86
N GLU A 272 57.90 -11.92 -11.22
CA GLU A 272 57.28 -12.78 -10.21
C GLU A 272 56.63 -14.06 -10.78
N HIS A 273 56.27 -14.09 -12.07
CA HIS A 273 55.74 -15.31 -12.71
C HIS A 273 56.83 -16.29 -13.18
N LYS A 274 58.11 -15.89 -13.21
CA LYS A 274 59.23 -16.79 -13.54
C LYS A 274 59.90 -17.43 -12.33
N GLU A 275 59.61 -16.96 -11.11
CA GLU A 275 60.12 -17.56 -9.86
C GLU A 275 59.15 -18.57 -9.22
N ARG A 276 58.04 -18.93 -9.90
CA ARG A 276 57.02 -19.87 -9.39
C ARG A 276 56.77 -21.12 -10.25
N ASP A 277 57.68 -21.46 -11.17
CA ASP A 277 57.74 -22.77 -11.82
C ASP A 277 59.06 -23.51 -11.50
#